data_AF-A0A433PDH9-F1
#
_entry.id   AF-A0A433PDH9-F1
#
_cell.length_a   1.000
_cell.length_b   1.000
_cell.length_c   1.000
_cell.angle_alpha   90.00
_cell.angle_beta   90.00
_cell.angle_gamma   90.00
#
_symmetry.space_group_name_H-M   'P 1'
#
loop_
_entity.id
_entity.type
_entity.pdbx_description
1 polymer ?
#
loop_
_entity_poly.entity_id
_entity_poly.type
_entity_poly.pdbx_seq_one_letter_code
_entity_poly.pdbx_strand_id
1 'polypeptide(L)'
;MSIELKDYFIGLSKSYKSSLVELYEISRHALQFVTSVFKTIQHEQSIEYLGRSLNNAGIDSKLLDFFPPNKRDEECFSRHFEAEDMKALVDYHLKNQRRGQRDIFITRLTSMMSSEASIQEVTTYAKQQMKESGLAEPDVAIFLWDSMMSSVDLINTRPDQVESQTLRQINQWSKVLEAFTTSSKTEISLLLRVQIFCYEDAKLIKFFAQIVKLLYKLDVFSENAILYWADKGAKPQGKAVFMKQMEPFIKWLRENEDDDDEEEEDDE
;
A
#
# COMPACT_ATOMS: atom_id res chain seq x y z
N MET A 1 -38.52 35.93 31.71
CA MET A 1 -37.92 34.57 31.63
C MET A 1 -38.03 33.91 30.24
N SER A 2 -39.21 33.74 29.61
CA SER A 2 -39.28 33.10 28.27
C SER A 2 -38.77 33.97 27.11
N ILE A 3 -38.87 35.30 27.22
CA ILE A 3 -38.44 36.27 26.19
C ILE A 3 -36.90 36.41 26.17
N GLU A 4 -36.26 36.47 27.34
CA GLU A 4 -34.79 36.64 27.47
C GLU A 4 -34.00 35.45 26.91
N LEU A 5 -34.53 34.22 26.99
CA LEU A 5 -33.90 33.05 26.38
C LEU A 5 -33.95 33.10 24.85
N LYS A 6 -35.08 33.51 24.26
CA LYS A 6 -35.20 33.65 22.79
C LYS A 6 -34.23 34.69 22.24
N ASP A 7 -34.11 35.84 22.90
CA ASP A 7 -33.20 36.90 22.47
C ASP A 7 -31.73 36.51 22.62
N TYR A 8 -31.40 35.72 23.67
CA TYR A 8 -30.07 35.13 23.83
C TYR A 8 -29.74 34.11 22.72
N PHE A 9 -30.67 33.22 22.37
CA PHE A 9 -30.49 32.28 21.26
C PHE A 9 -30.39 32.98 19.89
N ILE A 10 -31.14 34.06 19.67
CA ILE A 10 -31.06 34.87 18.44
C ILE A 10 -29.73 35.64 18.39
N GLY A 11 -29.27 36.19 19.51
CA GLY A 11 -27.98 36.88 19.64
C GLY A 11 -26.80 35.96 19.38
N LEU A 12 -26.81 34.77 19.98
CA LEU A 12 -25.85 33.70 19.67
C LEU A 12 -25.93 33.33 18.19
N SER A 13 -27.12 33.08 17.64
CA SER A 13 -27.30 32.72 16.22
C SER A 13 -26.74 33.78 15.27
N LYS A 14 -26.91 35.07 15.56
CA LYS A 14 -26.35 36.18 14.77
C LYS A 14 -24.83 36.26 14.90
N SER A 15 -24.29 36.14 16.10
CA SER A 15 -22.84 36.12 16.35
C SER A 15 -22.17 34.95 15.65
N TYR A 16 -22.72 33.74 15.81
CA TYR A 16 -22.27 32.54 15.08
C TYR A 16 -22.35 32.72 13.56
N LYS A 17 -23.43 33.32 13.03
CA LYS A 17 -23.53 33.61 11.59
C LYS A 17 -22.47 34.60 11.13
N SER A 18 -22.17 35.64 11.90
CA SER A 18 -21.13 36.63 11.56
C SER A 18 -19.74 35.99 11.53
N SER A 19 -19.39 35.23 12.57
CA SER A 19 -18.12 34.51 12.63
C SER A 19 -17.97 33.46 11.53
N LEU A 20 -19.08 32.80 11.15
CA LEU A 20 -19.07 31.88 10.01
C LEU A 20 -18.82 32.64 8.69
N VAL A 21 -19.44 33.80 8.45
CA VAL A 21 -19.19 34.58 7.23
C VAL A 21 -17.72 35.01 7.13
N GLU A 22 -17.13 35.52 8.21
CA GLU A 22 -15.71 35.91 8.26
C GLU A 22 -14.76 34.73 7.98
N LEU A 23 -15.01 33.57 8.59
CA LEU A 23 -14.22 32.36 8.34
C LEU A 23 -14.29 31.91 6.87
N TYR A 24 -15.47 32.02 6.25
CA TYR A 24 -15.64 31.67 4.84
C TYR A 24 -14.90 32.64 3.91
N GLU A 25 -14.91 33.94 4.21
CA GLU A 25 -14.15 34.93 3.44
C GLU A 25 -12.65 34.70 3.56
N ILE A 26 -12.14 34.44 4.76
CA ILE A 26 -10.71 34.15 4.98
C ILE A 26 -10.30 32.89 4.21
N SER A 27 -11.05 31.79 4.32
CA SER A 27 -10.77 30.56 3.57
C SER A 27 -10.83 30.77 2.06
N ARG A 28 -11.76 31.59 1.56
CA ARG A 28 -11.84 31.90 0.12
C ARG A 28 -10.60 32.61 -0.39
N HIS A 29 -10.12 33.64 0.31
CA HIS A 29 -8.91 34.37 -0.10
C HIS A 29 -7.67 33.47 0.01
N ALA A 30 -7.60 32.64 1.07
CA ALA A 30 -6.53 31.67 1.23
C ALA A 30 -6.50 30.66 0.06
N LEU A 31 -7.66 30.10 -0.32
CA LEU A 31 -7.77 29.17 -1.45
C LEU A 31 -7.31 29.80 -2.77
N GLN A 32 -7.73 31.04 -3.06
CA GLN A 32 -7.31 31.76 -4.26
C GLN A 32 -5.81 32.03 -4.29
N PHE A 33 -5.24 32.41 -3.15
CA PHE A 33 -3.81 32.63 -3.02
C PHE A 33 -3.03 31.34 -3.26
N VAL A 34 -3.36 30.24 -2.58
CA VAL A 34 -2.65 28.96 -2.77
C VAL A 34 -2.84 28.40 -4.18
N THR A 35 -4.02 28.58 -4.78
CA THR A 35 -4.27 28.22 -6.19
C THR A 35 -3.28 28.93 -7.11
N SER A 36 -3.09 30.24 -6.91
CA SER A 36 -2.15 31.03 -7.71
C SER A 36 -0.70 30.58 -7.51
N VAL A 37 -0.30 30.34 -6.26
CA VAL A 37 1.05 29.87 -5.91
C VAL A 37 1.31 28.48 -6.50
N PHE A 38 0.40 27.53 -6.31
CA PHE A 38 0.55 26.15 -6.80
C PHE A 38 0.60 26.11 -8.32
N LYS A 39 -0.27 26.87 -9.00
CA LYS A 39 -0.29 26.98 -10.47
C LYS A 39 1.02 27.57 -11.01
N THR A 40 1.57 28.58 -10.33
CA THR A 40 2.86 29.17 -10.69
C THR A 40 4.00 28.16 -10.51
N ILE A 41 4.07 27.48 -9.38
CA ILE A 41 5.10 26.46 -9.13
C ILE A 41 4.97 25.31 -10.12
N GLN A 42 3.76 24.85 -10.45
CA GLN A 42 3.56 23.79 -11.44
C GLN A 42 3.98 24.20 -12.85
N HIS A 43 3.90 25.49 -13.19
CA HIS A 43 4.36 26.00 -14.48
C HIS A 43 5.88 26.17 -14.54
N GLU A 44 6.50 26.61 -13.44
CA GLU A 44 7.94 26.86 -13.38
C GLU A 44 8.78 25.63 -12.97
N GLN A 45 8.17 24.66 -12.28
CA GLN A 45 8.80 23.49 -11.67
C GLN A 45 7.93 22.23 -11.87
N SER A 46 8.35 21.10 -11.30
CA SER A 46 7.59 19.85 -11.36
C SER A 46 6.61 19.68 -10.20
N ILE A 47 5.64 18.78 -10.38
CA ILE A 47 4.70 18.43 -9.30
C ILE A 47 5.41 17.80 -8.09
N GLU A 48 6.52 17.09 -8.31
CA GLU A 48 7.36 16.55 -7.24
C GLU A 48 8.04 17.65 -6.43
N TYR A 49 8.44 18.76 -7.07
CA TYR A 49 8.99 19.92 -6.37
C TYR A 49 7.93 20.60 -5.50
N LEU A 50 6.72 20.79 -6.03
CA LEU A 50 5.60 21.31 -5.26
C LEU A 50 5.30 20.41 -4.06
N GLY A 51 5.16 19.10 -4.28
CA GLY A 51 4.91 18.14 -3.20
C GLY A 51 5.97 18.15 -2.10
N ARG A 52 7.26 18.22 -2.44
CA ARG A 52 8.33 18.38 -1.44
C ARG A 52 8.23 19.70 -0.67
N SER A 53 7.89 20.79 -1.36
CA SER A 53 7.69 22.09 -0.72
C SER A 53 6.51 22.06 0.26
N LEU A 54 5.41 21.40 -0.10
CA LEU A 54 4.24 21.19 0.78
C LEU A 54 4.62 20.37 2.03
N ASN A 55 5.35 19.28 1.85
CA ASN A 55 5.83 18.43 2.96
C ASN A 55 6.77 19.21 3.90
N ASN A 56 7.74 19.94 3.35
CA ASN A 56 8.69 20.73 4.13
C ASN A 56 8.01 21.85 4.93
N ALA A 57 6.90 22.38 4.41
CA ALA A 57 6.08 23.37 5.09
C ALA A 57 5.04 22.75 6.05
N GLY A 58 4.90 21.42 6.08
CA GLY A 58 3.93 20.71 6.94
C GLY A 58 2.47 20.98 6.58
N ILE A 59 2.19 21.25 5.30
CA ILE A 59 0.84 21.60 4.78
C ILE A 59 0.26 20.52 3.86
N ASP A 60 1.03 19.50 3.51
CA ASP A 60 0.64 18.39 2.64
C ASP A 60 -0.59 17.62 3.15
N SER A 61 -0.73 17.46 4.46
CA SER A 61 -1.89 16.83 5.11
C SER A 61 -3.06 17.79 5.38
N LYS A 62 -2.89 19.09 5.07
CA LYS A 62 -3.83 20.17 5.41
C LYS A 62 -4.36 20.91 4.19
N LEU A 63 -4.22 20.34 2.99
CA LEU A 63 -4.65 20.99 1.76
C LEU A 63 -6.16 21.31 1.74
N LEU A 64 -6.98 20.48 2.38
CA LEU A 64 -8.42 20.75 2.52
C LEU A 64 -8.72 21.92 3.45
N ASP A 65 -7.81 22.32 4.35
CA ASP A 65 -8.05 23.43 5.28
C ASP A 65 -8.11 24.80 4.59
N PHE A 66 -7.55 24.89 3.37
CA PHE A 66 -7.70 26.07 2.53
C PHE A 66 -9.13 26.22 1.99
N PHE A 67 -9.92 25.15 1.94
CA PHE A 67 -11.30 25.21 1.47
C PHE A 67 -12.23 25.77 2.56
N PRO A 68 -13.33 26.44 2.16
CA PRO A 68 -14.41 26.79 3.08
C PRO A 68 -14.88 25.55 3.87
N PRO A 69 -15.26 25.69 5.16
CA PRO A 69 -15.58 24.54 6.02
C PRO A 69 -16.58 23.52 5.46
N ASN A 70 -17.54 23.97 4.65
CA ASN A 70 -18.56 23.12 4.02
C ASN A 70 -18.14 22.48 2.67
N LYS A 71 -16.88 22.67 2.26
CA LYS A 71 -16.30 22.17 1.01
C LYS A 71 -14.96 21.45 1.23
N ARG A 72 -14.70 21.03 2.46
CA ARG A 72 -13.45 20.32 2.83
C ARG A 72 -13.62 18.83 2.58
N ASP A 73 -13.69 18.48 1.31
CA ASP A 73 -13.84 17.11 0.83
C ASP A 73 -13.07 16.91 -0.48
N GLU A 74 -12.77 15.65 -0.79
CA GLU A 74 -11.94 15.29 -1.95
C GLU A 74 -12.59 15.65 -3.29
N GLU A 75 -13.92 15.59 -3.38
CA GLU A 75 -14.63 15.95 -4.62
C GLU A 75 -14.49 17.45 -4.90
N CYS A 76 -14.67 18.28 -3.88
CA CYS A 76 -14.45 19.72 -3.97
C CYS A 76 -12.99 20.05 -4.29
N PHE A 77 -12.03 19.34 -3.69
CA PHE A 77 -10.61 19.49 -3.99
C PHE A 77 -10.31 19.20 -5.47
N SER A 78 -10.70 18.02 -5.96
CA SER A 78 -10.51 17.61 -7.35
C SER A 78 -11.16 18.60 -8.32
N ARG A 79 -12.43 18.92 -8.10
CA ARG A 79 -13.17 19.83 -8.99
C ARG A 79 -12.54 21.22 -9.06
N HIS A 80 -12.11 21.78 -7.93
CA HIS A 80 -11.50 23.11 -7.89
C HIS A 80 -10.18 23.15 -8.65
N PHE A 81 -9.27 22.23 -8.34
CA PHE A 81 -7.93 22.23 -8.95
C PHE A 81 -7.94 21.76 -10.41
N GLU A 82 -8.83 20.86 -10.81
CA GLU A 82 -9.00 20.51 -12.24
C GLU A 82 -9.58 21.68 -13.05
N ALA A 83 -10.52 22.45 -12.51
CA ALA A 83 -11.04 23.66 -13.15
C ALA A 83 -9.97 24.74 -13.35
N GLU A 84 -8.87 24.66 -12.61
CA GLU A 84 -7.71 25.57 -12.67
C GLU A 84 -6.51 24.94 -13.43
N ASP A 85 -6.73 23.88 -14.21
CA ASP A 85 -5.72 23.16 -15.01
C ASP A 85 -4.61 22.46 -14.17
N MET A 86 -4.89 22.15 -12.90
CA MET A 86 -3.95 21.51 -11.98
C MET A 86 -4.28 20.03 -11.73
N LYS A 87 -4.60 19.28 -12.80
CA LYS A 87 -4.86 17.83 -12.70
C LYS A 87 -3.67 17.06 -12.09
N ALA A 88 -2.44 17.46 -12.40
CA ALA A 88 -1.24 16.85 -11.83
C ALA A 88 -1.20 16.94 -10.30
N LEU A 89 -1.66 18.07 -9.72
CA LEU A 89 -1.79 18.23 -8.27
C LEU A 89 -2.86 17.30 -7.69
N VAL A 90 -3.98 17.16 -8.37
CA VAL A 90 -5.06 16.25 -7.94
C VAL A 90 -4.57 14.79 -7.93
N ASP A 91 -3.95 14.34 -9.01
CA ASP A 91 -3.42 12.99 -9.12
C ASP A 91 -2.29 12.75 -8.09
N TYR A 92 -1.45 13.76 -7.82
CA TYR A 92 -0.41 13.71 -6.80
C TYR A 92 -0.99 13.58 -5.38
N HIS A 93 -1.98 14.40 -5.04
CA HIS A 93 -2.65 14.38 -3.74
C HIS A 93 -3.31 13.02 -3.47
N LEU A 94 -4.09 12.50 -4.42
CA LEU A 94 -4.70 11.16 -4.31
C LEU A 94 -3.66 10.06 -4.15
N LYS A 95 -2.53 10.15 -4.88
CA LYS A 95 -1.41 9.22 -4.73
C LYS A 95 -0.75 9.32 -3.36
N ASN A 96 -0.59 10.53 -2.82
CA ASN A 96 0.01 10.76 -1.52
C ASN A 96 -0.89 10.25 -0.39
N GLN A 97 -2.20 10.45 -0.48
CA GLN A 97 -3.16 9.91 0.48
C GLN A 97 -3.15 8.38 0.51
N ARG A 98 -3.21 7.73 -0.66
CA ARG A 98 -3.09 6.27 -0.75
C ARG A 98 -1.78 5.76 -0.15
N ARG A 99 -0.68 6.49 -0.37
CA ARG A 99 0.61 6.17 0.25
C ARG A 99 0.55 6.31 1.77
N GLY A 100 0.00 7.40 2.29
CA GLY A 100 -0.13 7.62 3.73
C GLY A 100 -0.98 6.55 4.42
N GLN A 101 -2.13 6.19 3.82
CA GLN A 101 -2.98 5.10 4.32
C GLN A 101 -2.23 3.76 4.34
N ARG A 102 -1.51 3.44 3.25
CA ARG A 102 -0.64 2.27 3.19
C ARG A 102 0.41 2.29 4.30
N ASP A 103 1.14 3.38 4.47
CA ASP A 103 2.25 3.47 5.41
C ASP A 103 1.76 3.33 6.86
N ILE A 104 0.59 3.90 7.18
CA ILE A 104 -0.10 3.70 8.48
C ILE A 104 -0.46 2.24 8.68
N PHE A 105 -1.03 1.58 7.65
CA PHE A 105 -1.43 0.18 7.74
C PHE A 105 -0.23 -0.74 7.93
N ILE A 106 0.83 -0.57 7.13
CA ILE A 106 2.09 -1.32 7.25
C ILE A 106 2.70 -1.12 8.64
N THR A 107 2.77 0.12 9.12
CA THR A 107 3.32 0.42 10.46
C THR A 107 2.55 -0.31 11.56
N ARG A 108 1.21 -0.33 11.47
CA ARG A 108 0.39 -1.04 12.45
C ARG A 108 0.58 -2.54 12.40
N LEU A 109 0.60 -3.14 11.20
CA LEU A 109 0.86 -4.57 11.02
C LEU A 109 2.26 -4.96 11.54
N THR A 110 3.29 -4.18 11.22
CA THR A 110 4.66 -4.39 11.73
C THR A 110 4.68 -4.32 13.26
N SER A 111 3.97 -3.36 13.86
CA SER A 111 3.84 -3.28 15.32
C SER A 111 3.20 -4.53 15.92
N MET A 112 2.12 -5.04 15.32
CA MET A 112 1.44 -6.27 15.79
C MET A 112 2.35 -7.49 15.67
N MET A 113 3.04 -7.63 14.54
CA MET A 113 3.98 -8.74 14.31
C MET A 113 5.19 -8.68 15.25
N SER A 114 5.67 -7.46 15.56
CA SER A 114 6.80 -7.26 16.48
C SER A 114 6.42 -7.46 17.96
N SER A 115 5.15 -7.25 18.32
CA SER A 115 4.64 -7.44 19.69
C SER A 115 4.13 -8.87 19.95
N GLU A 116 4.57 -9.86 19.18
CA GLU A 116 4.18 -11.27 19.30
C GLU A 116 2.65 -11.50 19.24
N ALA A 117 1.91 -10.68 18.48
CA ALA A 117 0.50 -10.97 18.22
C ALA A 117 0.32 -12.34 17.57
N SER A 118 -0.81 -12.98 17.81
CA SER A 118 -1.13 -14.27 17.18
C SER A 118 -1.41 -14.09 15.68
N ILE A 119 -1.22 -15.18 14.92
CA ILE A 119 -1.60 -15.27 13.50
C ILE A 119 -3.07 -14.85 13.30
N GLN A 120 -3.97 -15.24 14.22
CA GLN A 120 -5.39 -14.92 14.16
C GLN A 120 -5.68 -13.42 14.37
N GLU A 121 -4.99 -12.76 15.29
CA GLU A 121 -5.17 -11.32 15.53
C GLU A 121 -4.72 -10.49 14.33
N VAL A 122 -3.55 -10.81 13.76
CA VAL A 122 -3.04 -10.13 12.56
C VAL A 122 -4.00 -10.37 11.37
N THR A 123 -4.43 -11.61 11.16
CA THR A 123 -5.37 -11.96 10.08
C THR A 123 -6.71 -11.24 10.24
N THR A 124 -7.25 -11.19 11.46
CA THR A 124 -8.53 -10.53 11.75
C THR A 124 -8.43 -9.03 11.49
N TYR A 125 -7.36 -8.39 11.97
CA TYR A 125 -7.12 -6.97 11.73
C TYR A 125 -7.00 -6.66 10.23
N ALA A 126 -6.21 -7.43 9.49
CA ALA A 126 -6.03 -7.22 8.04
C ALA A 126 -7.36 -7.41 7.26
N LYS A 127 -8.17 -8.44 7.58
CA LYS A 127 -9.51 -8.62 6.98
C LYS A 127 -10.46 -7.47 7.30
N GLN A 128 -10.41 -6.94 8.53
CA GLN A 128 -11.21 -5.79 8.91
C GLN A 128 -10.80 -4.54 8.11
N GLN A 129 -9.50 -4.28 7.99
CA GLN A 129 -8.99 -3.14 7.22
C GLN A 129 -9.31 -3.25 5.72
N MET A 130 -9.29 -4.45 5.14
CA MET A 130 -9.78 -4.66 3.77
C MET A 130 -11.22 -4.21 3.59
N LYS A 131 -12.10 -4.56 4.53
CA LYS A 131 -13.52 -4.22 4.47
C LYS A 131 -13.78 -2.73 4.72
N GLU A 132 -13.13 -2.15 5.73
CA GLU A 132 -13.34 -0.74 6.12
C GLU A 132 -12.76 0.24 5.11
N SER A 133 -11.60 -0.08 4.55
CA SER A 133 -10.88 0.80 3.61
C SER A 133 -11.08 0.44 2.14
N GLY A 134 -11.83 -0.63 1.85
CA GLY A 134 -12.05 -1.11 0.48
C GLY A 134 -10.77 -1.57 -0.23
N LEU A 135 -9.78 -2.06 0.51
CA LEU A 135 -8.50 -2.50 -0.05
C LEU A 135 -8.68 -3.85 -0.76
N ALA A 136 -8.04 -3.99 -1.93
CA ALA A 136 -8.04 -5.25 -2.65
C ALA A 136 -7.11 -6.27 -1.96
N GLU A 137 -7.47 -7.55 -2.03
CA GLU A 137 -6.65 -8.65 -1.45
C GLU A 137 -5.18 -8.62 -1.92
N PRO A 138 -4.86 -8.40 -3.21
CA PRO A 138 -3.47 -8.31 -3.66
C PRO A 138 -2.67 -7.21 -2.96
N ASP A 139 -3.29 -6.06 -2.68
CA ASP A 139 -2.61 -4.96 -1.99
C ASP A 139 -2.31 -5.33 -0.53
N VAL A 140 -3.26 -6.00 0.14
CA VAL A 140 -3.10 -6.41 1.53
C VAL A 140 -2.06 -7.53 1.68
N ALA A 141 -2.00 -8.49 0.75
CA ALA A 141 -0.94 -9.48 0.73
C ALA A 141 0.46 -8.84 0.58
N ILE A 142 0.58 -7.80 -0.26
CA ILE A 142 1.82 -7.01 -0.40
C ILE A 142 2.16 -6.27 0.89
N PHE A 143 1.18 -5.65 1.55
CA PHE A 143 1.41 -4.93 2.81
C PHE A 143 1.82 -5.86 3.94
N LEU A 144 1.23 -7.06 4.02
CA LEU A 144 1.62 -8.10 4.97
C LEU A 144 3.07 -8.55 4.75
N TRP A 145 3.47 -8.75 3.49
CA TRP A 145 4.85 -9.04 3.14
C TRP A 145 5.80 -7.92 3.58
N ASP A 146 5.48 -6.68 3.23
CA ASP A 146 6.31 -5.51 3.59
C ASP A 146 6.41 -5.34 5.11
N SER A 147 5.31 -5.54 5.83
CA SER A 147 5.28 -5.47 7.29
C SER A 147 6.13 -6.55 7.96
N MET A 148 6.06 -7.78 7.45
CA MET A 148 6.86 -8.91 7.92
C MET A 148 8.35 -8.67 7.64
N MET A 149 8.69 -8.19 6.45
CA MET A 149 10.09 -7.98 6.05
C MET A 149 10.71 -6.75 6.70
N SER A 150 9.90 -5.79 7.18
CA SER A 150 10.39 -4.61 7.92
C SER A 150 11.12 -4.95 9.22
N SER A 151 10.94 -6.15 9.77
CA SER A 151 11.70 -6.60 10.95
C SER A 151 13.11 -7.11 10.63
N VAL A 152 13.44 -7.31 9.34
CA VAL A 152 14.77 -7.78 8.91
C VAL A 152 15.64 -6.56 8.65
N ASP A 153 16.66 -6.33 9.49
CA ASP A 153 17.58 -5.20 9.31
C ASP A 153 18.57 -5.50 8.17
N LEU A 154 18.15 -5.19 6.94
CA LEU A 154 18.96 -5.38 5.74
C LEU A 154 20.21 -4.50 5.72
N ILE A 155 20.27 -3.40 6.47
CA ILE A 155 21.38 -2.46 6.43
C ILE A 155 22.53 -2.97 7.29
N ASN A 156 22.26 -3.24 8.57
CA ASN A 156 23.32 -3.54 9.56
C ASN A 156 23.62 -5.04 9.71
N THR A 157 22.76 -5.92 9.18
CA THR A 157 22.91 -7.37 9.34
C THR A 157 23.85 -7.98 8.30
N ARG A 158 24.63 -8.99 8.70
CA ARG A 158 25.51 -9.75 7.81
C ARG A 158 24.71 -10.62 6.82
N PRO A 159 25.22 -10.92 5.62
CA PRO A 159 24.45 -11.62 4.59
C PRO A 159 23.89 -12.99 5.00
N ASP A 160 24.64 -13.78 5.77
CA ASP A 160 24.23 -15.09 6.31
C ASP A 160 23.09 -14.96 7.33
N GLN A 161 23.12 -13.91 8.13
CA GLN A 161 22.07 -13.63 9.11
C GLN A 161 20.81 -13.05 8.44
N VAL A 162 20.95 -12.25 7.38
CA VAL A 162 19.81 -11.74 6.59
C VAL A 162 19.00 -12.90 6.03
N GLU A 163 19.66 -13.92 5.48
CA GLU A 163 19.00 -15.13 4.99
C GLU A 163 18.19 -15.81 6.11
N SER A 164 18.85 -16.15 7.22
CA SER A 164 18.23 -16.83 8.35
C SER A 164 17.05 -16.04 8.95
N GLN A 165 17.19 -14.72 9.10
CA GLN A 165 16.11 -13.86 9.60
C GLN A 165 14.93 -13.80 8.62
N THR A 166 15.20 -13.68 7.32
CA THR A 166 14.15 -13.67 6.28
C THR A 166 13.34 -14.96 6.30
N LEU A 167 14.01 -16.11 6.31
CA LEU A 167 13.34 -17.42 6.34
C LEU A 167 12.59 -17.64 7.64
N ARG A 168 13.12 -17.15 8.78
CA ARG A 168 12.42 -17.19 10.07
C ARG A 168 11.11 -16.39 10.02
N GLN A 169 11.14 -15.18 9.46
CA GLN A 169 9.93 -14.37 9.32
C GLN A 169 8.87 -15.06 8.45
N ILE A 170 9.28 -15.64 7.31
CA ILE A 170 8.37 -16.39 6.44
C ILE A 170 7.74 -17.57 7.18
N ASN A 171 8.53 -18.38 7.89
CA ASN A 171 7.99 -19.50 8.65
C ASN A 171 7.00 -19.05 9.74
N GLN A 172 7.29 -17.93 10.41
CA GLN A 172 6.45 -17.40 11.48
C GLN A 172 5.09 -16.87 10.97
N TRP A 173 5.07 -16.20 9.82
CA TRP A 173 3.90 -15.45 9.34
C TRP A 173 3.27 -15.98 8.06
N SER A 174 3.76 -17.10 7.50
CA SER A 174 3.21 -17.74 6.29
C SER A 174 1.71 -18.00 6.36
N LYS A 175 1.20 -18.48 7.50
CA LYS A 175 -0.24 -18.70 7.70
C LYS A 175 -1.09 -17.43 7.62
N VAL A 176 -0.49 -16.26 7.86
CA VAL A 176 -1.16 -14.99 7.57
C VAL A 176 -1.19 -14.78 6.05
N LEU A 177 -0.06 -14.94 5.35
CA LEU A 177 -0.01 -14.78 3.88
C LEU A 177 -0.98 -15.74 3.16
N GLU A 178 -0.99 -17.02 3.54
CA GLU A 178 -1.90 -18.05 3.00
C GLU A 178 -3.37 -17.60 3.08
N ALA A 179 -3.77 -16.96 4.19
CA ALA A 179 -5.13 -16.46 4.38
C ALA A 179 -5.53 -15.32 3.43
N PHE A 180 -4.57 -14.73 2.70
CA PHE A 180 -4.77 -13.67 1.72
C PHE A 180 -4.25 -14.05 0.33
N THR A 181 -3.85 -15.30 0.09
CA THR A 181 -3.52 -15.81 -1.26
C THR A 181 -4.64 -16.73 -1.73
N THR A 182 -5.87 -16.22 -1.75
CA THR A 182 -7.06 -17.02 -2.10
C THR A 182 -7.33 -17.07 -3.61
N SER A 183 -6.57 -16.30 -4.39
CA SER A 183 -6.68 -16.25 -5.84
C SER A 183 -5.31 -16.18 -6.50
N SER A 184 -5.23 -16.74 -7.73
CA SER A 184 -4.00 -16.70 -8.53
C SER A 184 -3.50 -15.28 -8.76
N LYS A 185 -4.42 -14.29 -8.87
CA LYS A 185 -4.06 -12.88 -9.00
C LYS A 185 -3.26 -12.38 -7.79
N THR A 186 -3.67 -12.75 -6.58
CA THR A 186 -2.99 -12.34 -5.37
C THR A 186 -1.64 -13.03 -5.24
N GLU A 187 -1.58 -14.35 -5.47
CA GLU A 187 -0.34 -15.12 -5.47
C GLU A 187 0.71 -14.53 -6.42
N ILE A 188 0.31 -14.26 -7.67
CA ILE A 188 1.18 -13.64 -8.67
C ILE A 188 1.63 -12.25 -8.20
N SER A 189 0.71 -11.42 -7.68
CA SER A 189 1.05 -10.07 -7.21
C SER A 189 2.07 -10.11 -6.06
N LEU A 190 1.89 -11.04 -5.12
CA LEU A 190 2.82 -11.26 -4.02
C LEU A 190 4.17 -11.79 -4.52
N LEU A 191 4.20 -12.77 -5.44
CA LEU A 191 5.43 -13.28 -6.04
C LEU A 191 6.22 -12.18 -6.76
N LEU A 192 5.54 -11.28 -7.47
CA LEU A 192 6.18 -10.11 -8.09
C LEU A 192 6.75 -9.13 -7.04
N ARG A 193 6.11 -9.01 -5.88
CA ARG A 193 6.65 -8.21 -4.77
C ARG A 193 7.89 -8.88 -4.15
N VAL A 194 7.86 -10.19 -3.92
CA VAL A 194 9.03 -10.98 -3.47
C VAL A 194 10.20 -10.83 -4.43
N GLN A 195 9.94 -10.88 -5.74
CA GLN A 195 10.94 -10.65 -6.78
C GLN A 195 11.60 -9.27 -6.65
N ILE A 196 10.79 -8.21 -6.52
CA ILE A 196 11.29 -6.84 -6.35
C ILE A 196 12.11 -6.75 -5.06
N PHE A 197 11.59 -7.27 -3.94
CA PHE A 197 12.26 -7.24 -2.64
C PHE A 197 13.65 -7.91 -2.69
N CYS A 198 13.75 -9.08 -3.33
CA CYS A 198 15.04 -9.76 -3.47
C CYS A 198 16.01 -9.06 -4.42
N TYR A 199 15.50 -8.25 -5.36
CA TYR A 199 16.32 -7.45 -6.28
C TYR A 199 16.80 -6.13 -5.66
N GLU A 200 16.03 -5.56 -4.74
CA GLU A 200 16.34 -4.30 -4.06
C GLU A 200 17.57 -4.41 -3.14
N ASP A 201 17.90 -5.61 -2.65
CA ASP A 201 19.08 -5.85 -1.81
C ASP A 201 19.96 -7.00 -2.34
N ALA A 202 21.24 -6.71 -2.59
CA ALA A 202 22.22 -7.67 -3.11
C ALA A 202 22.41 -8.91 -2.21
N LYS A 203 22.16 -8.81 -0.90
CA LYS A 203 22.24 -9.94 0.04
C LYS A 203 21.16 -10.98 -0.22
N LEU A 204 20.02 -10.59 -0.79
CA LEU A 204 18.86 -11.44 -1.05
C LEU A 204 18.84 -12.06 -2.44
N ILE A 205 19.56 -11.47 -3.42
CA ILE A 205 19.53 -11.90 -4.82
C ILE A 205 19.75 -13.42 -4.95
N LYS A 206 20.71 -14.00 -4.22
CA LYS A 206 21.06 -15.43 -4.31
C LYS A 206 20.07 -16.39 -3.64
N PHE A 207 19.09 -15.87 -2.89
CA PHE A 207 18.16 -16.66 -2.09
C PHE A 207 16.73 -16.63 -2.61
N PHE A 208 16.49 -15.95 -3.74
CA PHE A 208 15.15 -15.84 -4.32
C PHE A 208 14.49 -17.21 -4.51
N ALA A 209 15.18 -18.17 -5.13
CA ALA A 209 14.60 -19.50 -5.34
C ALA A 209 14.28 -20.26 -4.04
N GLN A 210 15.09 -20.08 -3.00
CA GLN A 210 14.85 -20.68 -1.69
C GLN A 210 13.62 -20.08 -1.00
N ILE A 211 13.44 -18.76 -1.11
CA ILE A 211 12.26 -18.05 -0.60
C ILE A 211 10.99 -18.53 -1.32
N VAL A 212 11.00 -18.60 -2.66
CA VAL A 212 9.84 -19.06 -3.44
C VAL A 212 9.48 -20.52 -3.14
N LYS A 213 10.48 -21.41 -3.06
CA LYS A 213 10.27 -22.82 -2.66
C LYS A 213 9.68 -22.95 -1.26
N LEU A 214 10.12 -22.12 -0.32
CA LEU A 214 9.58 -22.12 1.03
C LEU A 214 8.11 -21.66 1.04
N LEU A 215 7.78 -20.61 0.28
CA LEU A 215 6.40 -20.12 0.16
C LEU A 215 5.48 -21.13 -0.54
N TYR A 216 5.99 -21.85 -1.55
CA TYR A 216 5.28 -23.00 -2.14
C TYR A 216 4.99 -24.09 -1.11
N LYS A 217 6.03 -24.53 -0.36
CA LYS A 217 5.90 -25.55 0.69
C LYS A 217 4.92 -25.16 1.81
N LEU A 218 4.72 -23.86 2.04
CA LEU A 218 3.84 -23.32 3.08
C LEU A 218 2.45 -22.95 2.54
N ASP A 219 2.08 -23.45 1.36
CA ASP A 219 0.78 -23.24 0.71
C ASP A 219 0.45 -21.76 0.39
N VAL A 220 1.47 -20.90 0.34
CA VAL A 220 1.30 -19.47 0.01
C VAL A 220 1.29 -19.26 -1.50
N PHE A 221 2.05 -20.07 -2.26
CA PHE A 221 2.05 -20.04 -3.72
C PHE A 221 1.65 -21.39 -4.26
N SER A 222 0.70 -21.41 -5.19
CA SER A 222 0.41 -22.57 -6.01
C SER A 222 1.47 -22.79 -7.08
N GLU A 223 1.53 -24.00 -7.60
CA GLU A 223 2.30 -24.34 -8.79
C GLU A 223 1.95 -23.43 -9.98
N ASN A 224 0.65 -23.28 -10.26
CA ASN A 224 0.12 -22.45 -11.33
C ASN A 224 0.63 -21.00 -11.27
N ALA A 225 0.69 -20.39 -10.08
CA ALA A 225 1.20 -19.03 -9.94
C ALA A 225 2.71 -18.94 -10.26
N ILE A 226 3.49 -19.94 -9.88
CA ILE A 226 4.94 -20.00 -10.12
C ILE A 226 5.22 -20.23 -11.60
N LEU A 227 4.51 -21.16 -12.24
CA LEU A 227 4.62 -21.41 -13.69
C LEU A 227 4.19 -20.19 -14.50
N TYR A 228 3.08 -19.54 -14.13
CA TYR A 228 2.67 -18.29 -14.78
C TYR A 228 3.74 -17.19 -14.65
N TRP A 229 4.34 -17.03 -13.47
CA TRP A 229 5.43 -16.09 -13.26
C TRP A 229 6.64 -16.40 -14.15
N ALA A 230 7.02 -17.68 -14.26
CA ALA A 230 8.12 -18.15 -15.09
C ALA A 230 7.91 -17.79 -16.56
N ASP A 231 6.72 -18.06 -17.09
CA ASP A 231 6.45 -17.91 -18.53
C ASP A 231 6.17 -16.47 -18.94
N LYS A 232 5.35 -15.75 -18.16
CA LYS A 232 4.77 -14.46 -18.61
C LYS A 232 4.76 -13.38 -17.53
N GLY A 233 4.72 -13.75 -16.26
CA GLY A 233 4.49 -12.81 -15.16
C GLY A 233 5.73 -12.03 -14.71
N ALA A 234 6.95 -12.60 -14.82
CA ALA A 234 8.14 -12.03 -14.20
C ALA A 234 8.48 -10.61 -14.66
N LYS A 235 8.74 -9.73 -13.70
CA LYS A 235 9.17 -8.34 -13.98
C LYS A 235 10.63 -8.29 -14.47
N PRO A 236 11.09 -7.21 -15.12
CA PRO A 236 12.49 -7.08 -15.55
C PRO A 236 13.52 -7.14 -14.42
N GLN A 237 13.16 -6.73 -13.20
CA GLN A 237 14.05 -6.65 -12.03
C GLN A 237 14.63 -8.01 -11.65
N GLY A 238 15.90 -8.24 -11.98
CA GLY A 238 16.59 -9.49 -11.66
C GLY A 238 16.12 -10.71 -12.48
N LYS A 239 15.26 -10.54 -13.50
CA LYS A 239 14.62 -11.64 -14.25
C LYS A 239 15.60 -12.73 -14.68
N ALA A 240 16.68 -12.35 -15.36
CA ALA A 240 17.66 -13.31 -15.88
C ALA A 240 18.30 -14.15 -14.78
N VAL A 241 18.66 -13.52 -13.65
CA VAL A 241 19.30 -14.19 -12.52
C VAL A 241 18.29 -15.09 -11.80
N PHE A 242 17.07 -14.62 -11.59
CA PHE A 242 16.03 -15.36 -10.89
C PHE A 242 15.50 -16.54 -11.71
N MET A 243 15.35 -16.41 -13.03
CA MET A 243 14.99 -17.54 -13.90
C MET A 243 16.03 -18.65 -13.81
N LYS A 244 17.32 -18.29 -13.85
CA LYS A 244 18.40 -19.29 -13.68
C LYS A 244 18.35 -20.00 -12.32
N GLN A 245 18.00 -19.29 -11.25
CA GLN A 245 17.86 -19.92 -9.93
C GLN A 245 16.62 -20.82 -9.83
N MET A 246 15.53 -20.43 -10.49
CA MET A 246 14.25 -21.14 -10.46
C MET A 246 14.18 -22.30 -11.44
N GLU A 247 15.02 -22.33 -12.48
CA GLU A 247 15.00 -23.33 -13.56
C GLU A 247 14.89 -24.78 -13.06
N PRO A 248 15.69 -25.28 -12.09
CA PRO A 248 15.53 -26.65 -11.60
C PRO A 248 14.18 -26.91 -10.93
N PHE A 249 13.59 -25.89 -10.30
CA PHE A 249 12.31 -26.03 -9.60
C PHE A 249 11.12 -25.94 -10.55
N ILE A 250 11.18 -25.04 -11.53
CA ILE A 250 10.16 -24.94 -12.59
C ILE A 250 10.13 -26.24 -13.39
N LYS A 251 11.31 -26.79 -13.71
CA LYS A 251 11.41 -28.08 -14.37
C LYS A 251 10.74 -29.18 -13.53
N TRP A 252 11.07 -29.24 -12.24
CA TRP A 252 10.44 -30.20 -11.31
C TRP A 252 8.92 -30.03 -11.27
N LEU A 253 8.38 -28.81 -11.13
CA LEU A 253 6.92 -28.58 -11.13
C LEU A 253 6.26 -29.18 -12.37
N ARG A 254 6.74 -28.81 -13.57
CA ARG A 254 6.21 -29.33 -14.85
C ARG A 254 6.29 -30.84 -14.98
N GLU A 255 7.36 -31.46 -14.48
CA GLU A 255 7.52 -32.92 -14.55
C GLU A 255 6.58 -33.66 -13.59
N ASN A 256 6.17 -33.08 -12.44
CA ASN A 256 5.19 -33.74 -11.56
C ASN A 256 3.74 -33.44 -11.97
N GLU A 257 3.48 -32.38 -12.74
CA GLU A 257 2.16 -32.12 -13.32
C GLU A 257 1.76 -33.24 -14.31
N ASP A 258 2.73 -33.73 -15.09
CA ASP A 258 2.51 -34.79 -16.09
C ASP A 258 2.28 -36.20 -15.48
N ASP A 259 2.72 -36.46 -14.24
CA ASP A 259 2.59 -37.77 -13.57
C ASP A 259 1.21 -37.99 -12.91
N ASP A 260 0.48 -36.92 -12.54
CA ASP A 260 -0.85 -37.01 -11.91
C ASP A 260 -2.00 -37.22 -12.93
N ASP A 261 -1.73 -37.00 -14.23
CA ASP A 261 -2.71 -37.18 -15.32
C ASP A 261 -2.65 -38.58 -16.00
N GLU A 262 -1.69 -39.45 -15.63
CA GLU A 262 -1.54 -40.81 -16.17
C GLU A 262 -2.24 -41.92 -15.33
N GLU A 263 -2.96 -41.59 -14.25
CA GLU A 263 -3.70 -42.55 -13.40
C GLU A 263 -5.24 -42.59 -13.64
N GLU A 264 -5.74 -42.22 -14.82
CA GLU A 264 -7.16 -42.40 -15.20
C GLU A 264 -7.38 -43.10 -16.57
N GLU A 265 -6.55 -44.06 -16.97
CA GLU A 265 -6.92 -45.02 -18.04
C GLU A 265 -6.33 -46.42 -17.75
N ASP A 266 -6.88 -47.14 -16.77
CA ASP A 266 -6.93 -48.61 -16.77
C ASP A 266 -7.74 -49.08 -15.55
N ASP A 267 -9.06 -49.20 -15.70
CA ASP A 267 -9.88 -50.26 -15.08
C ASP A 267 -11.33 -50.20 -15.60
N GLU A 268 -11.62 -51.10 -16.56
CA GLU A 268 -12.91 -51.65 -17.07
C GLU A 268 -13.85 -50.83 -17.97
#